data_AF-A0A1E3HGF3-F1
#
_entry.id   AF-A0A1E3HGF3-F1
#
_cell.length_a   1.000
_cell.length_b   1.000
_cell.length_c   1.000
_cell.angle_alpha   90.00
_cell.angle_beta   90.00
_cell.angle_gamma   90.00
#
_symmetry.space_group_name_H-M   'P 1'
#
loop_
_entity.id
_entity.type
_entity.pdbx_description
1 polymer ?
#
loop_
_entity_poly.entity_id
_entity_poly.type
_entity_poly.pdbx_seq_one_letter_code
_entity_poly.pdbx_strand_id
1 'polypeptide(L)'
;MDPSAFPEREKEDAYHFVAYLPVNGILYELDGLRRSPLMHAPVEDDWLDTARETIENRIATYPPGSLMFNLLAVRSAALPRLERLLHDPSTPAEQKFALQDQLEHEQSKAKRGALENKLRQHNLLPVVFQLFKGLGESGLAGKAVADARAKGEARIAKAKAQGEQD
;
A
#
# COMPACT_ATOMS: atom_id res chain seq x y z
N MET A 1 -8.54 28.76 17.63
CA MET A 1 -8.19 27.32 17.71
C MET A 1 -7.25 27.16 18.87
N ASP A 2 -7.59 26.28 19.81
CA ASP A 2 -6.77 26.00 20.98
C ASP A 2 -5.48 25.28 20.54
N PRO A 3 -4.29 25.87 20.74
CA PRO A 3 -3.02 25.25 20.38
C PRO A 3 -2.72 23.97 21.18
N SER A 4 -3.37 23.78 22.33
CA SER A 4 -3.21 22.60 23.20
C SER A 4 -4.01 21.38 22.73
N ALA A 5 -4.88 21.54 21.73
CA ALA A 5 -5.66 20.44 21.16
C ALA A 5 -4.86 19.51 20.24
N PHE A 6 -3.61 19.86 19.94
CA PHE A 6 -2.68 19.04 19.16
C PHE A 6 -1.55 18.59 20.10
N PRO A 7 -1.53 17.33 20.56
CA PRO A 7 -0.35 16.82 21.25
C PRO A 7 0.88 17.03 20.34
N GLU A 8 2.04 17.31 20.94
CA GLU A 8 3.31 17.43 20.23
C GLU A 8 3.40 16.29 19.21
N ARG A 9 3.58 16.62 17.93
CA ARG A 9 3.69 15.61 16.89
C ARG A 9 4.80 14.66 17.29
N GLU A 10 4.45 13.45 17.68
CA GLU A 10 5.38 12.33 17.72
C GLU A 10 6.20 12.40 16.43
N LYS A 11 7.53 12.32 16.55
CA LYS A 11 8.44 12.41 15.40
C LYS A 11 7.84 11.56 14.29
N GLU A 12 7.37 12.21 13.22
CA GLU A 12 6.66 11.54 12.14
C GLU A 12 7.50 10.34 11.73
N ASP A 13 6.93 9.13 11.81
CA ASP A 13 7.53 7.90 11.30
C ASP A 13 7.73 8.06 9.80
N ALA A 14 8.83 8.68 9.43
CA ALA A 14 9.16 8.99 8.06
C ALA A 14 9.56 7.68 7.39
N TYR A 15 8.66 7.15 6.55
CA TYR A 15 9.00 6.03 5.69
C TYR A 15 10.16 6.41 4.78
N HIS A 16 11.17 5.55 4.77
CA HIS A 16 12.35 5.70 3.94
C HIS A 16 12.36 4.64 2.83
N PHE A 17 12.74 5.05 1.61
CA PHE A 17 12.80 4.17 0.46
C PHE A 17 14.20 3.65 0.23
N VAL A 18 14.30 2.34 0.01
CA VAL A 18 15.51 1.67 -0.43
C VAL A 18 15.18 0.78 -1.62
N ALA A 19 16.04 0.80 -2.64
CA ALA A 19 15.88 -0.02 -3.84
C ALA A 19 16.96 -1.10 -3.92
N TYR A 20 16.56 -2.29 -4.37
CA TYR A 20 17.43 -3.42 -4.63
C TYR A 20 17.43 -3.74 -6.12
N LEU A 21 18.60 -3.87 -6.72
CA LEU A 21 18.72 -4.18 -8.15
C LEU A 21 20.02 -4.94 -8.48
N PRO A 22 19.98 -5.85 -9.45
CA PRO A 22 21.18 -6.48 -9.99
C PRO A 22 21.83 -5.54 -11.02
N VAL A 23 23.14 -5.29 -10.87
CA VAL A 23 23.94 -4.53 -11.86
C VAL A 23 25.25 -5.28 -12.06
N ASN A 24 25.57 -5.63 -13.31
CA ASN A 24 26.81 -6.31 -13.69
C ASN A 24 27.10 -7.57 -12.85
N GLY A 25 26.07 -8.38 -12.58
CA GLY A 25 26.20 -9.62 -11.81
C GLY A 25 26.40 -9.42 -10.31
N ILE A 26 26.07 -8.24 -9.76
CA ILE A 26 26.14 -7.94 -8.33
C ILE A 26 24.80 -7.34 -7.87
N LEU A 27 24.28 -7.81 -6.75
CA LEU A 27 23.12 -7.21 -6.08
C LEU A 27 23.54 -5.95 -5.33
N TYR A 28 22.94 -4.82 -5.72
CA TYR A 28 23.14 -3.54 -5.07
C TYR A 28 21.92 -3.11 -4.27
N GLU A 29 22.18 -2.43 -3.16
CA GLU A 29 21.22 -1.64 -2.41
C GLU A 29 21.50 -0.14 -2.62
N LEU A 30 20.48 0.57 -3.08
CA LEU A 30 20.47 2.02 -3.24
C LEU A 30 19.63 2.64 -2.14
N ASP A 31 20.31 3.29 -1.21
CA ASP A 31 19.74 3.94 -0.04
C ASP A 31 20.05 5.44 -0.10
N GLY A 32 19.00 6.27 -0.19
CA GLY A 32 19.13 7.73 -0.29
C GLY A 32 19.76 8.42 0.93
N LEU A 33 19.90 7.72 2.05
CA LEU A 33 20.59 8.22 3.25
C LEU A 33 22.09 7.87 3.25
N ARG A 34 22.55 7.07 2.28
CA ARG A 34 23.95 6.66 2.13
C ARG A 34 24.64 7.42 1.01
N ARG A 35 25.96 7.61 1.15
CA ARG A 35 26.78 8.32 0.15
C ARG A 35 27.10 7.49 -1.09
N SER A 36 27.02 6.17 -0.98
CA SER A 36 27.38 5.23 -2.05
C SER A 36 26.47 4.01 -2.03
N PRO A 37 26.28 3.33 -3.18
CA PRO A 37 25.61 2.05 -3.24
C PRO A 37 26.27 1.03 -2.30
N LEU A 38 25.46 0.17 -1.68
CA LEU A 38 25.95 -0.96 -0.91
C LEU A 38 25.93 -2.22 -1.79
N MET A 39 27.05 -2.94 -1.82
CA MET A 39 27.17 -4.22 -2.51
C MET A 39 26.83 -5.35 -1.54
N HIS A 40 25.92 -6.24 -1.95
CA HIS A 40 25.52 -7.39 -1.13
C HIS A 40 26.25 -8.67 -1.54
N ALA A 41 25.96 -9.19 -2.73
CA ALA A 41 26.54 -10.45 -3.21
C ALA A 41 26.60 -10.49 -4.75
N PRO A 42 27.51 -11.29 -5.33
CA PRO A 42 27.42 -11.69 -6.72
C PRO A 42 26.11 -12.44 -6.97
N VAL A 43 25.46 -12.16 -8.09
CA VAL A 43 24.19 -12.78 -8.51
C VAL A 43 24.22 -13.07 -10.00
N GLU A 44 23.56 -14.16 -10.39
CA GLU A 44 23.31 -14.49 -11.79
C GLU A 44 21.95 -13.91 -12.24
N ASP A 45 21.35 -14.46 -13.30
CA ASP A 45 20.07 -13.98 -13.82
C ASP A 45 18.91 -14.14 -12.81
N ASP A 46 18.97 -15.13 -11.92
CA ASP A 46 17.99 -15.35 -10.84
C ASP A 46 18.43 -14.73 -9.50
N TRP A 47 18.54 -13.40 -9.49
CA TRP A 47 18.97 -12.61 -8.34
C TRP A 47 17.91 -12.48 -7.23
N LEU A 48 16.68 -12.96 -7.46
CA LEU A 48 15.53 -12.72 -6.59
C LEU A 48 15.65 -13.46 -5.26
N ASP A 49 16.21 -14.66 -5.24
CA ASP A 49 16.43 -15.41 -4.00
C ASP A 49 17.40 -14.68 -3.07
N THR A 50 18.52 -14.18 -3.61
CA THR A 50 19.50 -13.39 -2.86
C THR A 50 18.91 -12.06 -2.38
N ALA A 51 18.08 -11.40 -3.19
CA ALA A 51 17.39 -10.18 -2.80
C ALA A 51 16.35 -10.45 -1.70
N ARG A 52 15.59 -11.55 -1.78
CA ARG A 52 14.66 -11.99 -0.74
C ARG A 52 15.40 -12.14 0.59
N GLU A 53 16.47 -12.92 0.62
CA GLU A 53 17.25 -13.15 1.85
C GLU A 53 17.81 -11.85 2.43
N THR A 54 18.30 -10.96 1.58
CA THR A 54 18.81 -9.63 1.99
C THR A 54 17.70 -8.77 2.61
N ILE A 55 16.51 -8.75 2.00
CA ILE A 55 15.36 -7.98 2.50
C ILE A 55 14.81 -8.60 3.78
N GLU A 56 14.73 -9.93 3.88
CA GLU A 56 14.31 -10.65 5.09
C GLU A 56 15.26 -10.36 6.26
N ASN A 57 16.57 -10.40 6.02
CA ASN A 57 17.57 -10.03 7.02
C ASN A 57 17.40 -8.59 7.51
N ARG A 58 17.05 -7.66 6.61
CA ARG A 58 16.73 -6.28 7.00
C ARG A 58 15.45 -6.21 7.82
N ILE A 59 14.39 -6.90 7.43
CA ILE A 59 13.12 -6.93 8.17
C ILE A 59 13.34 -7.52 9.58
N ALA A 60 14.20 -8.53 9.71
CA ALA A 60 14.55 -9.16 10.99
C ALA A 60 15.28 -8.22 11.98
N THR A 61 15.78 -7.07 11.52
CA THR A 61 16.37 -6.06 12.42
C THR A 61 15.33 -5.26 13.21
N TYR A 62 14.05 -5.29 12.79
CA TYR A 62 12.95 -4.63 13.49
C TYR A 62 12.40 -5.51 14.63
N PRO A 63 11.83 -4.92 15.69
CA PRO A 63 11.20 -5.68 16.77
C PRO A 63 10.15 -6.68 16.26
N PRO A 64 10.05 -7.89 16.84
CA PRO A 64 9.04 -8.87 16.47
C PRO A 64 7.63 -8.26 16.49
N GLY A 65 6.84 -8.50 15.43
CA GLY A 65 5.51 -7.92 15.27
C GLY A 65 5.47 -6.56 14.57
N SER A 66 6.62 -5.98 14.19
CA SER A 66 6.65 -4.77 13.37
C SER A 66 6.10 -5.03 11.97
N LEU A 67 5.00 -4.35 11.61
CA LEU A 67 4.36 -4.46 10.29
C LEU A 67 4.53 -3.20 9.42
N MET A 68 5.33 -2.24 9.88
CA MET A 68 5.43 -0.90 9.32
C MET A 68 6.44 -0.84 8.16
N PHE A 69 6.26 -1.68 7.14
CA PHE A 69 7.06 -1.64 5.91
C PHE A 69 6.19 -1.95 4.69
N ASN A 70 6.66 -1.52 3.52
CA ASN A 70 6.03 -1.82 2.24
C ASN A 70 7.10 -2.29 1.25
N LEU A 71 6.80 -3.38 0.54
CA LEU A 71 7.67 -3.91 -0.50
C LEU A 71 6.95 -3.83 -1.85
N LEU A 72 7.57 -3.11 -2.79
CA LEU A 72 7.09 -2.99 -4.17
C LEU A 72 8.12 -3.60 -5.12
N ALA A 73 7.61 -4.16 -6.21
CA ALA A 73 8.44 -4.63 -7.31
C ALA A 73 8.20 -3.77 -8.55
N VAL A 74 9.28 -3.27 -9.14
CA VAL A 74 9.25 -2.64 -10.46
C VAL A 74 9.38 -3.74 -11.50
N ARG A 75 8.38 -3.87 -12.37
CA ARG A 75 8.38 -4.86 -13.46
C ARG A 75 7.89 -4.24 -14.76
N SER A 76 8.08 -4.95 -15.86
CA SER A 76 7.46 -4.61 -17.13
C SER A 76 5.93 -4.64 -17.03
N ALA A 77 5.27 -3.77 -17.79
CA ALA A 77 3.81 -3.74 -17.86
C ALA A 77 3.29 -5.06 -18.44
N ALA A 78 2.33 -5.70 -17.75
CA ALA A 78 1.80 -6.98 -18.21
C ALA A 78 0.86 -6.85 -19.40
N LEU A 79 0.02 -5.80 -19.46
CA LEU A 79 -1.04 -5.69 -20.47
C LEU A 79 -0.51 -5.81 -21.90
N PRO A 80 0.51 -5.05 -22.35
CA PRO A 80 0.99 -5.17 -23.72
C PRO A 80 1.61 -6.54 -24.04
N ARG A 81 2.22 -7.19 -23.02
CA ARG A 81 2.79 -8.53 -23.16
C ARG A 81 1.69 -9.58 -23.34
N LEU A 82 0.65 -9.51 -22.50
CA LEU A 82 -0.48 -10.44 -22.53
C LEU A 82 -1.29 -10.32 -23.83
N GLU A 83 -1.56 -9.10 -24.27
CA GLU A 83 -2.24 -8.84 -25.55
C GLU A 83 -1.45 -9.42 -26.73
N ARG A 84 -0.14 -9.18 -26.77
CA ARG A 84 0.73 -9.72 -27.82
C ARG A 84 0.69 -11.25 -27.88
N LEU A 85 0.83 -11.91 -26.72
CA LEU A 85 0.81 -13.38 -26.64
C LEU A 85 -0.54 -13.98 -27.04
N LEU A 86 -1.64 -13.27 -26.74
CA LEU A 86 -2.98 -13.72 -27.10
C LEU A 86 -3.24 -13.65 -28.61
N HIS A 87 -2.72 -12.59 -29.26
CA HIS A 87 -2.82 -12.39 -30.71
C HIS A 87 -1.81 -13.22 -31.52
N ASP A 88 -0.82 -13.83 -30.87
CA ASP A 88 0.14 -14.69 -31.54
C ASP A 88 -0.55 -15.98 -32.05
N PRO A 89 -0.42 -16.31 -33.36
CA PRO A 89 -0.97 -17.53 -33.93
C PRO A 89 -0.26 -18.81 -33.42
N SER A 90 0.96 -18.70 -32.89
CA SER A 90 1.73 -19.84 -32.37
C SER A 90 1.30 -20.30 -30.97
N THR A 91 0.54 -19.47 -30.25
CA THR A 91 0.11 -19.77 -28.88
C THR A 91 -0.97 -20.88 -28.87
N PRO A 92 -0.77 -21.98 -28.13
CA PRO A 92 -1.76 -23.06 -27.99
C PRO A 92 -3.10 -22.57 -27.43
N ALA A 93 -4.21 -23.18 -27.85
CA ALA A 93 -5.56 -22.79 -27.43
C ALA A 93 -5.75 -22.85 -25.89
N GLU A 94 -5.15 -23.85 -25.23
CA GLU A 94 -5.18 -23.98 -23.77
C GLU A 94 -4.50 -22.80 -23.06
N GLN A 95 -3.35 -22.35 -23.60
CA GLN A 95 -2.62 -21.20 -23.05
C GLN A 95 -3.37 -19.89 -23.31
N LYS A 96 -4.11 -19.78 -24.43
CA LYS A 96 -4.93 -18.60 -24.72
C LYS A 96 -6.00 -18.37 -23.67
N PHE A 97 -6.65 -19.41 -23.16
CA PHE A 97 -7.63 -19.29 -22.09
C PHE A 97 -7.00 -18.74 -20.80
N ALA A 98 -5.87 -19.29 -20.38
CA ALA A 98 -5.15 -18.80 -19.19
C ALA A 98 -4.65 -17.35 -19.37
N LEU A 99 -4.17 -16.98 -20.56
CA LEU A 99 -3.75 -15.62 -20.87
C LEU A 99 -4.92 -14.63 -20.89
N GLN A 100 -6.11 -15.05 -21.32
CA GLN A 100 -7.33 -14.23 -21.27
C GLN A 100 -7.73 -13.92 -19.82
N ASP A 101 -7.74 -14.93 -18.95
CA ASP A 101 -8.03 -14.75 -17.52
C ASP A 101 -7.01 -13.79 -16.86
N GLN A 102 -5.71 -13.98 -17.14
CA GLN A 102 -4.67 -13.07 -16.67
C GLN A 102 -4.85 -11.64 -17.19
N LEU A 103 -5.25 -11.47 -18.45
CA LEU A 103 -5.49 -10.17 -19.06
C LEU A 103 -6.67 -9.47 -18.38
N GLU A 104 -7.77 -10.18 -18.17
CA GLU A 104 -8.94 -9.63 -17.46
C GLU A 104 -8.59 -9.21 -16.04
N HIS A 105 -7.82 -10.03 -15.31
CA HIS A 105 -7.35 -9.71 -13.97
C HIS A 105 -6.51 -8.42 -13.95
N GLU A 106 -5.52 -8.30 -14.82
CA GLU A 106 -4.66 -7.11 -14.90
C GLU A 106 -5.44 -5.86 -15.36
N GLN A 107 -6.43 -6.01 -16.25
CA GLN A 107 -7.32 -4.92 -16.64
C GLN A 107 -8.20 -4.44 -15.49
N SER A 108 -8.76 -5.37 -14.70
CA SER A 108 -9.55 -5.05 -13.50
C SER A 108 -8.69 -4.30 -12.47
N LYS A 109 -7.47 -4.79 -12.22
CA LYS A 109 -6.49 -4.12 -11.35
C LYS A 109 -6.16 -2.71 -11.84
N ALA A 110 -5.93 -2.52 -13.14
CA ALA A 110 -5.64 -1.21 -13.72
C ALA A 110 -6.83 -0.23 -13.58
N LYS A 111 -8.06 -0.68 -13.84
CA LYS A 111 -9.29 0.13 -13.66
C LYS A 111 -9.45 0.56 -12.21
N ARG A 112 -9.28 -0.37 -11.26
CA ARG A 112 -9.34 -0.08 -9.83
C ARG A 112 -8.25 0.93 -9.42
N GLY A 113 -7.01 0.71 -9.86
CA GLY A 113 -5.90 1.64 -9.59
C GLY A 113 -6.14 3.04 -10.15
N ALA A 114 -6.75 3.16 -11.33
CA ALA A 114 -7.11 4.45 -11.91
C ALA A 114 -8.19 5.18 -11.10
N LEU A 115 -9.20 4.47 -10.61
CA LEU A 115 -10.22 5.04 -9.72
C LEU A 115 -9.59 5.50 -8.40
N GLU A 116 -8.81 4.65 -7.75
CA GLU A 116 -8.13 4.99 -6.50
C GLU A 116 -7.21 6.21 -6.67
N ASN A 117 -6.47 6.30 -7.78
CA ASN A 117 -5.60 7.45 -8.04
C ASN A 117 -6.39 8.74 -8.23
N LYS A 118 -7.53 8.68 -8.93
CA LYS A 118 -8.44 9.84 -9.06
C LYS A 118 -8.95 10.28 -7.70
N LEU A 119 -9.33 9.35 -6.82
CA LEU A 119 -9.76 9.66 -5.46
C LEU A 119 -8.63 10.30 -4.64
N ARG A 120 -7.39 9.81 -4.76
CA ARG A 120 -6.21 10.38 -4.09
C ARG A 120 -5.90 11.81 -4.51
N GLN A 121 -6.18 12.15 -5.77
CA GLN A 121 -5.93 13.49 -6.32
C GLN A 121 -7.08 14.47 -6.09
N HIS A 122 -8.26 13.98 -5.69
CA HIS A 122 -9.46 14.80 -5.57
C HIS A 122 -9.58 15.44 -4.19
N ASN A 123 -9.96 16.72 -4.14
CA ASN A 123 -10.31 17.38 -2.88
C ASN A 123 -11.73 16.95 -2.44
N LEU A 124 -11.82 16.11 -1.39
CA LEU A 124 -13.09 15.59 -0.90
C LEU A 124 -13.81 16.53 0.09
N LEU A 125 -13.20 17.64 0.52
CA LEU A 125 -13.82 18.57 1.49
C LEU A 125 -15.19 19.11 1.05
N PRO A 126 -15.40 19.54 -0.22
CA PRO A 126 -16.70 20.02 -0.65
C PRO A 126 -17.80 18.93 -0.57
N VAL A 127 -17.45 17.68 -0.90
CA VAL A 127 -18.38 16.54 -0.81
C VAL A 127 -18.77 16.28 0.64
N VAL A 128 -17.80 16.27 1.55
CA VAL A 128 -18.03 16.10 2.99
C VAL A 128 -18.89 17.24 3.55
N PHE A 129 -18.65 18.48 3.13
CA PHE A 129 -19.45 19.63 3.55
C PHE A 129 -20.91 19.51 3.09
N GLN A 130 -21.15 19.18 1.82
CA GLN A 130 -22.51 19.00 1.30
C GLN A 130 -23.22 17.82 1.96
N LEU A 131 -22.49 16.74 2.28
CA LEU A 131 -23.03 15.61 3.02
C LEU A 131 -23.50 16.05 4.42
N PHE A 132 -22.69 16.84 5.15
CA PHE A 132 -23.10 17.36 6.46
C PHE A 132 -24.28 18.32 6.37
N LYS A 133 -24.30 19.19 5.35
CA LYS A 133 -25.42 20.09 5.11
C LYS A 133 -26.72 19.32 4.88
N GLY A 134 -26.71 18.33 3.97
CA GLY A 134 -27.87 17.49 3.71
C GLY A 134 -28.31 16.67 4.92
N LEU A 135 -27.35 16.17 5.72
CA LEU A 135 -27.67 15.48 6.98
C LEU A 135 -28.35 16.41 7.99
N GLY A 136 -27.91 17.67 8.09
CA GLY A 136 -28.54 18.69 8.94
C GLY A 136 -29.96 19.01 8.49
N GLU A 137 -30.17 19.20 7.19
CA GLU A 137 -31.48 19.48 6.60
C GLU A 137 -32.47 18.32 6.75
N SER A 138 -31.98 17.07 6.74
CA SER A 138 -32.82 15.87 6.96
C SER A 138 -33.33 15.70 8.39
N GLY A 139 -32.81 16.48 9.36
CA GLY A 139 -33.12 16.32 10.78
C GLY A 139 -32.50 15.09 11.46
N LEU A 140 -31.80 14.23 10.71
CA LEU A 140 -31.18 13.00 11.23
C LEU A 140 -29.85 13.22 11.95
N ALA A 141 -29.26 14.41 11.83
CA ALA A 141 -27.95 14.73 12.39
C ALA A 141 -27.87 14.46 13.91
N GLY A 142 -28.87 14.88 14.68
CA GLY A 142 -28.87 14.69 16.14
C GLY A 142 -28.86 13.20 16.54
N LYS A 143 -29.68 12.38 15.86
CA LYS A 143 -29.73 10.93 16.09
C LYS A 143 -28.41 10.27 15.72
N ALA A 144 -27.86 10.60 14.55
CA ALA A 144 -26.59 10.03 14.08
C ALA A 144 -25.42 10.33 15.05
N VAL A 145 -25.37 11.55 15.60
CA VAL A 145 -24.35 11.93 16.59
C VAL A 145 -24.55 11.18 17.91
N ALA A 146 -25.79 11.04 18.39
CA ALA A 146 -26.07 10.28 19.60
C ALA A 146 -25.67 8.80 19.46
N ASP A 147 -26.05 8.17 18.35
CA ASP A 147 -25.71 6.78 18.05
C ASP A 147 -24.18 6.58 17.96
N ALA A 148 -23.47 7.53 17.36
CA ALA A 148 -22.02 7.50 17.26
C ALA A 148 -21.33 7.64 18.64
N ARG A 149 -21.83 8.54 19.50
CA ARG A 149 -21.32 8.69 20.88
C ARG A 149 -21.51 7.43 21.71
N ALA A 150 -22.71 6.84 21.67
CA ALA A 150 -23.01 5.60 22.40
C ALA A 150 -22.09 4.45 21.96
N LYS A 151 -21.83 4.30 20.65
CA LYS A 151 -20.86 3.32 20.13
C LYS A 151 -19.43 3.61 20.59
N GLY A 152 -19.04 4.88 20.64
CA GLY A 152 -17.73 5.31 21.13
C GLY A 152 -17.51 4.94 22.60
N GLU A 153 -18.49 5.25 23.45
CA GLU A 153 -18.47 4.90 24.88
C GLU A 153 -18.41 3.38 25.09
N ALA A 154 -19.20 2.60 24.36
CA ALA A 154 -19.16 1.14 24.41
C ALA A 154 -17.78 0.58 24.01
N ARG A 155 -17.12 1.17 23.00
CA ARG A 155 -15.77 0.76 22.58
C ARG A 155 -14.73 1.04 23.65
N ILE A 156 -14.78 2.22 24.28
CA ILE A 156 -13.87 2.61 25.37
C ILE A 156 -14.08 1.71 26.59
N ALA A 157 -15.33 1.41 26.94
CA ALA A 157 -15.64 0.51 28.04
C ALA A 157 -15.11 -0.91 27.78
N LYS A 158 -15.24 -1.41 26.55
CA LYS A 158 -14.70 -2.71 26.14
C LYS A 158 -13.17 -2.75 26.21
N ALA A 159 -12.48 -1.72 25.72
CA ALA A 159 -11.02 -1.62 25.79
C ALA A 159 -10.51 -1.61 27.25
N LYS A 160 -11.18 -0.84 28.14
CA LYS A 160 -10.86 -0.84 29.57
C LYS A 160 -11.09 -2.19 30.26
N ALA A 161 -12.14 -2.92 29.86
CA ALA A 161 -12.45 -4.24 30.40
C ALA A 161 -11.49 -5.33 29.91
N GLN A 162 -10.86 -5.14 28.75
CA GLN A 162 -9.91 -6.10 28.14
C GLN A 162 -8.46 -5.88 28.58
N GLY A 163 -8.16 -4.85 29.39
CA GLY A 163 -6.83 -4.65 29.94
C GLY A 163 -5.76 -4.28 28.92
N GLU A 164 -6.14 -3.80 27.72
CA GLU A 164 -5.22 -3.17 26.76
C GLU A 164 -4.88 -1.75 27.25
N GLN A 165 -4.09 -1.69 28.32
CA GLN A 165 -3.25 -0.55 28.65
C GLN A 165 -1.85 -1.10 28.82
N ASP A 166 -1.08 -1.08 27.73
CA ASP A 166 0.34 -0.74 27.67
C ASP A 166 0.69 -0.39 26.21
#